data_AF-A0A343TFE3-F1
#
_entry.id   AF-A0A343TFE3-F1
#
_cell.length_a   1.000
_cell.length_b   1.000
_cell.length_c   1.000
_cell.angle_alpha   90.00
_cell.angle_beta   90.00
_cell.angle_gamma   90.00
#
_symmetry.space_group_name_H-M   'P 1'
#
loop_
_entity.id
_entity.type
_entity.pdbx_description
1 polymer ?
#
loop_
_entity_poly.entity_id
_entity_poly.type
_entity_poly.pdbx_seq_one_letter_code
_entity_poly.pdbx_strand_id
1 'polypeptide(L)'
;METETWIERLLIVQLTTHDRRYKHDYGGIEKTTDDLVAACTQLDAIMTEGGSEWPSLEQLLSMDAELEPEVEAALQTLQDRGLIERVGERERPGPPFEPGDYGTTAVWKPTVEGRAEARAIREAYSDDVEALADSHGEDSEEFREEIVSVARTYGIIPSYFR
;
A
#
# COMPACT_ATOMS: atom_id res chain seq x y z
N MET A 1 -16.92 0.55 -5.35
CA MET A 1 -15.46 0.65 -5.49
C MET A 1 -15.15 0.72 -6.97
N GLU A 2 -14.35 1.71 -7.34
CA GLU A 2 -13.79 1.90 -8.68
C GLU A 2 -12.46 1.16 -8.87
N THR A 3 -11.84 0.71 -7.78
CA THR A 3 -10.63 -0.12 -7.77
C THR A 3 -10.96 -1.61 -7.92
N GLU A 4 -10.23 -2.28 -8.80
CA GLU A 4 -10.51 -3.67 -9.19
C GLU A 4 -9.53 -4.66 -8.55
N THR A 5 -8.27 -4.25 -8.37
CA THR A 5 -7.20 -5.10 -7.82
C THR A 5 -6.80 -4.68 -6.40
N TRP A 6 -6.19 -5.60 -5.66
CA TRP A 6 -5.62 -5.29 -4.35
C TRP A 6 -4.48 -4.26 -4.44
N ILE A 7 -3.71 -4.29 -5.54
CA ILE A 7 -2.65 -3.32 -5.83
C ILE A 7 -3.28 -1.93 -5.96
N GLU A 8 -4.27 -1.75 -6.83
CA GLU A 8 -4.97 -0.47 -7.00
C GLU A 8 -5.51 0.08 -5.67
N ARG A 9 -6.16 -0.78 -4.87
CA ARG A 9 -6.67 -0.41 -3.54
C ARG A 9 -5.54 0.03 -2.61
N LEU A 10 -4.45 -0.74 -2.56
CA LEU A 10 -3.29 -0.42 -1.74
C LEU A 10 -2.65 0.90 -2.13
N LEU A 11 -2.47 1.16 -3.43
CA LEU A 11 -1.89 2.43 -3.90
C LEU A 11 -2.72 3.63 -3.42
N ILE A 12 -4.04 3.59 -3.60
CA ILE A 12 -4.96 4.64 -3.14
C ILE A 12 -4.93 4.79 -1.62
N VAL A 13 -4.95 3.68 -0.89
CA VAL A 13 -4.86 3.68 0.58
C VAL A 13 -3.54 4.30 1.03
N GLN A 14 -2.41 3.91 0.44
CA GLN A 14 -1.08 4.42 0.83
C GLN A 14 -0.94 5.92 0.55
N LEU A 15 -1.45 6.41 -0.58
CA LEU A 15 -1.46 7.84 -0.92
C LEU A 15 -2.30 8.70 0.02
N THR A 16 -3.18 8.08 0.80
CA THR A 16 -4.09 8.75 1.73
C THR A 16 -3.83 8.40 3.20
N THR A 17 -2.83 7.56 3.49
CA THR A 17 -2.50 7.12 4.86
C THR A 17 -1.55 8.11 5.52
N HIS A 18 -2.03 8.85 6.52
CA HIS A 18 -1.26 9.87 7.26
C HIS A 18 0.13 9.41 7.73
N ASP A 19 1.13 10.28 7.59
CA ASP A 19 2.32 10.27 8.42
C ASP A 19 1.89 10.79 9.81
N ARG A 20 2.06 9.96 10.85
CA ARG A 20 1.76 10.30 12.25
C ARG A 20 2.51 11.56 12.74
N ARG A 21 3.47 12.10 11.98
CA ARG A 21 4.17 13.36 12.25
C ARG A 21 3.32 14.62 12.02
N TYR A 22 2.27 14.58 11.21
CA TYR A 22 1.42 15.75 10.92
C TYR A 22 0.06 15.64 11.63
N LYS A 23 -0.07 16.30 12.79
CA LYS A 23 -1.29 16.32 13.62
C LYS A 23 -2.48 17.07 13.00
N HIS A 24 -2.27 17.81 11.91
CA HIS A 24 -3.30 18.67 11.31
C HIS A 24 -3.08 18.77 9.79
N ASP A 25 -3.41 17.72 9.02
CA ASP A 25 -3.97 17.90 7.68
C ASP A 25 -4.40 16.55 7.08
N TYR A 26 -5.60 16.50 6.51
CA TYR A 26 -6.08 15.39 5.67
C TYR A 26 -5.63 15.57 4.20
N GLY A 27 -4.46 16.16 3.99
CA GLY A 27 -3.84 16.30 2.68
C GLY A 27 -3.14 15.00 2.31
N GLY A 28 -3.48 14.43 1.14
CA GLY A 28 -2.81 13.23 0.63
C GLY A 28 -1.29 13.38 0.60
N ILE A 29 -0.59 12.27 0.79
CA ILE A 29 0.88 12.25 0.85
C ILE A 29 1.44 12.06 -0.55
N GLU A 30 2.48 12.84 -0.85
CA GLU A 30 3.36 12.57 -1.99
C GLU A 30 4.13 11.27 -1.73
N LYS A 31 3.82 10.23 -2.48
CA LYS A 31 4.61 8.99 -2.49
C LYS A 31 5.28 8.81 -3.83
N THR A 32 6.50 8.27 -3.81
CA THR A 32 7.17 7.86 -5.04
C THR A 32 6.61 6.53 -5.54
N THR A 33 6.85 6.19 -6.80
CA THR A 33 6.59 4.83 -7.29
C THR A 33 7.31 3.79 -6.42
N ASP A 34 8.56 4.06 -6.04
CA ASP A 34 9.37 3.15 -5.23
C ASP A 34 8.76 2.94 -3.82
N ASP A 35 8.24 4.00 -3.18
CA ASP A 35 7.52 3.89 -1.89
C ASP A 35 6.28 2.99 -2.00
N LEU A 36 5.63 3.01 -3.17
CA LEU A 36 4.41 2.27 -3.45
C LEU A 36 4.70 0.81 -3.81
N VAL A 37 5.79 0.55 -4.55
CA VAL A 37 6.32 -0.80 -4.80
C VAL A 37 6.66 -1.47 -3.47
N ALA A 38 7.44 -0.80 -2.61
CA ALA A 38 7.81 -1.32 -1.30
C ALA A 38 6.58 -1.66 -0.44
N ALA A 39 5.51 -0.86 -0.51
CA ALA A 39 4.26 -1.16 0.19
C ALA A 39 3.54 -2.39 -0.39
N CYS A 40 3.56 -2.57 -1.72
CA CYS A 40 2.99 -3.76 -2.37
C CYS A 40 3.76 -5.02 -1.98
N THR A 41 5.09 -4.96 -2.01
CA THR A 41 5.99 -6.02 -1.53
C THR A 41 5.74 -6.35 -0.07
N GLN A 42 5.52 -5.33 0.78
CA GLN A 42 5.21 -5.53 2.19
C GLN A 42 3.92 -6.34 2.37
N LEU A 43 2.85 -5.98 1.66
CA LEU A 43 1.59 -6.72 1.75
C LEU A 43 1.73 -8.13 1.14
N ASP A 44 2.45 -8.28 0.03
CA ASP A 44 2.70 -9.58 -0.60
C ASP A 44 3.49 -10.55 0.29
N ALA A 45 4.52 -10.05 0.97
CA ALA A 45 5.28 -10.83 1.96
C ALA A 45 4.40 -11.32 3.12
N ILE A 46 3.54 -10.45 3.66
CA ILE A 46 2.58 -10.80 4.73
C ILE A 46 1.65 -11.94 4.28
N MET A 47 1.25 -11.94 3.00
CA MET A 47 0.34 -12.94 2.43
C MET A 47 1.01 -14.29 2.16
N THR A 48 2.28 -14.30 1.78
CA THR A 48 2.94 -15.50 1.27
C THR A 48 3.60 -16.36 2.37
N GLU A 49 4.11 -15.74 3.44
CA GLU A 49 4.94 -16.46 4.44
C GLU A 49 4.27 -16.71 5.80
N GLY A 50 2.96 -16.43 5.93
CA GLY A 50 2.23 -16.65 7.19
C GLY A 50 2.86 -15.91 8.39
N GLY A 51 3.56 -14.80 8.12
CA GLY A 51 4.12 -13.89 9.12
C GLY A 51 5.28 -14.44 9.97
N SER A 52 5.89 -15.58 9.61
CA SER A 52 6.84 -16.27 10.51
C SER A 52 8.27 -15.72 10.44
N GLU A 53 8.72 -15.29 9.25
CA GLU A 53 10.04 -14.70 9.06
C GLU A 53 9.90 -13.56 8.04
N TRP A 54 10.58 -12.44 8.26
CA TRP A 54 10.60 -11.35 7.28
C TRP A 54 11.61 -11.70 6.18
N PRO A 55 11.29 -11.49 4.89
CA PRO A 55 12.24 -11.72 3.82
C PRO A 55 13.54 -10.93 4.02
N SER A 56 14.66 -11.52 3.62
CA SER A 56 15.95 -10.82 3.59
C SER A 56 15.92 -9.63 2.63
N LEU A 57 16.87 -8.70 2.78
CA LEU A 57 16.97 -7.54 1.89
C LEU A 57 17.10 -7.93 0.41
N GLU A 58 17.86 -8.99 0.09
CA GLU A 58 18.00 -9.47 -1.29
C GLU A 58 16.67 -10.02 -1.84
N GLN A 59 15.89 -10.70 -1.01
CA GLN A 59 14.56 -11.18 -1.37
C GLN A 59 13.58 -10.03 -1.58
N LEU A 60 13.58 -9.04 -0.68
CA LEU A 60 12.74 -7.84 -0.83
C LEU A 60 13.05 -7.08 -2.13
N LEU A 61 14.33 -6.89 -2.45
CA LEU A 61 14.72 -6.23 -3.70
C LEU A 61 14.31 -7.03 -4.96
N SER A 62 14.30 -8.35 -4.85
CA SER A 62 13.85 -9.22 -5.95
C SER A 62 12.33 -9.13 -6.12
N MET A 63 11.57 -9.13 -5.02
CA MET A 63 10.12 -8.95 -5.04
C MET A 63 9.73 -7.56 -5.55
N ASP A 64 10.45 -6.50 -5.14
CA ASP A 64 10.23 -5.14 -5.65
C ASP A 64 10.35 -5.10 -7.18
N ALA A 65 11.40 -5.72 -7.73
CA ALA A 65 11.62 -5.76 -9.18
C ALA A 65 10.56 -6.59 -9.92
N GLU A 66 10.00 -7.62 -9.28
CA GLU A 66 8.91 -8.42 -9.85
C GLU A 66 7.57 -7.65 -9.85
N LEU A 67 7.30 -6.85 -8.81
CA LEU A 67 6.05 -6.09 -8.65
C LEU A 67 6.07 -4.72 -9.34
N GLU A 68 7.24 -4.11 -9.58
CA GLU A 68 7.37 -2.78 -10.19
C GLU A 68 6.53 -2.62 -11.47
N PRO A 69 6.53 -3.56 -12.45
CA PRO A 69 5.71 -3.42 -13.66
C PRO A 69 4.20 -3.42 -13.40
N GLU A 70 3.74 -4.22 -12.43
CA GLU A 70 2.31 -4.28 -12.07
C GLU A 70 1.88 -3.01 -11.34
N VAL A 71 2.74 -2.47 -10.48
CA VAL A 71 2.52 -1.20 -9.80
C VAL A 71 2.47 -0.04 -10.78
N GLU A 72 3.37 0.02 -11.76
CA GLU A 72 3.35 1.04 -12.81
C GLU A 72 2.06 0.97 -13.65
N ALA A 73 1.64 -0.23 -14.04
CA ALA A 73 0.39 -0.43 -14.77
C ALA A 73 -0.85 0.00 -13.95
N ALA A 74 -0.87 -0.32 -12.64
CA ALA A 74 -1.93 0.10 -11.74
C ALA A 74 -1.94 1.63 -11.54
N LEU A 75 -0.77 2.27 -11.39
CA LEU A 75 -0.65 3.73 -11.31
C LEU A 75 -1.19 4.41 -12.57
N GLN A 76 -0.86 3.91 -13.76
CA GLN A 76 -1.41 4.43 -15.01
C GLN A 76 -2.93 4.28 -15.05
N THR A 77 -3.46 3.12 -14.65
CA THR A 77 -4.90 2.85 -14.61
C THR A 77 -5.63 3.80 -13.66
N LEU A 78 -5.09 4.02 -12.46
CA LEU A 78 -5.65 4.94 -11.48
C LEU A 78 -5.58 6.40 -11.94
N GLN A 79 -4.51 6.77 -12.64
CA GLN A 79 -4.38 8.09 -13.25
C GLN A 79 -5.40 8.31 -14.37
N ASP A 80 -5.59 7.33 -15.24
CA ASP A 80 -6.57 7.37 -16.34
C ASP A 80 -8.01 7.47 -15.81
N ARG A 81 -8.28 6.88 -14.64
CA ARG A 81 -9.54 6.99 -13.90
C ARG A 81 -9.68 8.30 -13.12
N GLY A 82 -8.63 9.14 -13.07
CA GLY A 82 -8.65 10.41 -12.35
C GLY A 82 -8.65 10.27 -10.82
N LEU A 83 -8.22 9.13 -10.28
CA LEU A 83 -8.15 8.87 -8.84
C LEU A 83 -6.82 9.34 -8.25
N ILE A 84 -5.77 9.39 -9.06
CA ILE A 84 -4.46 9.91 -8.67
C ILE A 84 -3.90 10.83 -9.75
N GLU A 85 -2.90 11.62 -9.40
CA GLU A 85 -2.17 12.47 -10.33
C GLU A 85 -0.66 12.38 -10.08
N ARG A 86 0.12 12.40 -11.17
CA ARG A 86 1.57 12.57 -11.10
C ARG A 86 1.88 14.05 -10.92
N VAL A 87 2.57 14.38 -9.84
CA VAL A 87 2.86 15.77 -9.45
C VAL A 87 4.32 16.16 -9.65
N GLY A 88 5.17 15.21 -10.02
CA GLY A 88 6.57 15.48 -10.34
C GLY A 88 7.44 14.23 -10.33
N GLU A 89 8.72 14.45 -10.08
CA GLU A 89 9.74 13.43 -9.96
C GLU A 89 10.65 13.77 -8.77
N ARG A 90 11.25 12.74 -8.18
CA ARG A 90 12.24 12.86 -7.11
C ARG A 90 13.45 12.00 -7.44
N GLU A 91 14.64 12.45 -7.09
CA GLU A 91 15.86 11.64 -7.22
C GLU A 91 15.72 10.35 -6.40
N ARG A 92 16.07 9.22 -7.01
CA ARG A 92 16.10 7.94 -6.30
C ARG A 92 17.25 7.96 -5.29
N PRO A 93 17.00 7.63 -4.02
CA PRO A 93 18.08 7.50 -3.06
C PRO A 93 18.96 6.31 -3.42
N GLY A 94 20.25 6.55 -3.62
CA GLY A 94 21.24 5.49 -3.75
C GLY A 94 21.51 4.76 -2.44
N PRO A 95 22.24 3.62 -2.48
CA PRO A 95 22.78 2.98 -1.29
C PRO A 95 23.58 3.97 -0.43
N PRO A 96 23.51 3.85 0.91
CA PRO A 96 24.33 4.67 1.79
C PRO A 96 25.82 4.55 1.41
N PHE A 97 26.50 5.69 1.31
CA PHE A 97 27.94 5.79 1.01
C PHE A 97 28.37 5.44 -0.43
N GLU A 98 27.44 5.17 -1.33
CA GLU A 98 27.74 5.08 -2.76
C GLU A 98 27.27 6.35 -3.49
N PRO A 99 28.20 7.22 -3.92
CA PRO A 99 27.84 8.34 -4.77
C PRO A 99 27.52 7.83 -6.18
N GLY A 100 26.35 8.19 -6.69
CA GLY A 100 25.90 7.81 -8.03
C GLY A 100 24.63 8.57 -8.43
N ASP A 101 24.36 8.60 -9.73
CA ASP A 101 23.05 8.97 -10.26
C ASP A 101 22.22 7.70 -10.39
N TYR A 102 21.21 7.57 -9.53
CA TYR A 102 20.31 6.42 -9.47
C TYR A 102 18.99 6.70 -10.22
N GLY A 103 18.94 7.79 -10.97
CA GLY A 103 17.78 8.23 -11.73
C GLY A 103 16.73 8.93 -10.86
N THR A 104 15.55 9.11 -11.44
CA THR A 104 14.39 9.71 -10.78
C THR A 104 13.23 8.71 -10.70
N THR A 105 12.34 8.93 -9.72
CA THR A 105 11.11 8.17 -9.53
C THR A 105 9.93 9.14 -9.52
N ALA A 106 8.81 8.72 -10.11
CA ALA A 106 7.61 9.55 -10.23
C ALA A 106 6.97 9.78 -8.87
N VAL A 107 6.45 10.99 -8.63
CA VAL A 107 5.76 11.37 -7.39
C VAL A 107 4.26 11.49 -7.66
N TRP A 108 3.45 10.89 -6.79
CA TRP A 108 2.01 10.76 -6.96
C TRP A 108 1.24 11.39 -5.78
N LYS A 109 0.05 11.90 -6.07
CA LYS A 109 -0.94 12.36 -5.07
C LYS A 109 -2.34 11.83 -5.37
N PRO A 110 -3.19 11.67 -4.36
CA PRO A 110 -4.60 11.33 -4.57
C PRO A 110 -5.41 12.58 -4.95
N THR A 111 -6.35 12.42 -5.87
CA THR A 111 -7.37 13.43 -6.19
C THR A 111 -8.46 13.48 -5.11
N VAL A 112 -9.48 14.33 -5.28
CA VAL A 112 -10.65 14.35 -4.38
C VAL A 112 -11.39 13.01 -4.46
N GLU A 113 -11.55 12.51 -5.68
CA GLU A 113 -12.19 11.25 -6.03
C GLU A 113 -11.39 10.08 -5.48
N GLY A 114 -10.06 10.08 -5.63
CA GLY A 114 -9.19 9.08 -5.02
C GLY A 114 -9.28 9.03 -3.49
N ARG A 115 -9.45 10.18 -2.83
CA ARG A 115 -9.69 10.23 -1.38
C ARG A 115 -11.05 9.64 -0.99
N ALA A 116 -12.08 9.86 -1.80
CA ALA A 116 -13.40 9.28 -1.58
C ALA A 116 -13.37 7.75 -1.74
N GLU A 117 -12.70 7.24 -2.79
CA GLU A 117 -12.49 5.80 -2.99
C GLU A 117 -11.69 5.20 -1.84
N ALA A 118 -10.60 5.84 -1.40
CA ALA A 118 -9.81 5.38 -0.25
C ALA A 118 -10.63 5.30 1.04
N ARG A 119 -11.60 6.20 1.21
CA ARG A 119 -12.51 6.21 2.35
C ARG A 119 -13.48 5.03 2.27
N ALA A 120 -14.09 4.81 1.11
CA ALA A 120 -14.99 3.68 0.89
C ALA A 120 -14.31 2.33 1.12
N ILE A 121 -13.05 2.18 0.68
CA ILE A 121 -12.23 0.98 0.94
C ILE A 121 -12.02 0.76 2.44
N ARG A 122 -11.65 1.82 3.18
CA ARG A 122 -11.40 1.72 4.63
C ARG A 122 -12.66 1.45 5.44
N GLU A 123 -13.79 2.03 5.04
CA GLU A 123 -15.09 1.77 5.68
C GLU A 123 -15.48 0.30 5.47
N ALA A 124 -15.42 -0.21 4.24
CA ALA A 124 -15.73 -1.61 3.95
C ALA A 124 -14.77 -2.59 4.66
N TYR A 125 -13.47 -2.28 4.71
CA TYR A 125 -12.52 -3.05 5.51
C TYR A 125 -12.90 -3.06 6.99
N SER A 126 -13.21 -1.90 7.57
CA SER A 126 -13.59 -1.79 8.98
C SER A 126 -14.82 -2.65 9.30
N ASP A 127 -15.84 -2.62 8.44
CA ASP A 127 -17.06 -3.41 8.61
C ASP A 127 -16.75 -4.92 8.60
N ASP A 128 -15.90 -5.38 7.67
CA ASP A 128 -15.51 -6.80 7.59
C ASP A 128 -14.61 -7.23 8.75
N VAL A 129 -13.74 -6.34 9.25
CA VAL A 129 -12.94 -6.61 10.46
C VAL A 129 -13.81 -6.70 11.70
N GLU A 130 -14.79 -5.81 11.86
CA GLU A 130 -15.74 -5.85 12.99
C GLU A 130 -16.57 -7.14 12.95
N ALA A 131 -17.06 -7.54 11.77
CA ALA A 131 -17.78 -8.81 11.61
C ALA A 131 -16.92 -10.03 11.96
N LEU A 132 -15.63 -10.01 11.60
CA LEU A 132 -14.68 -11.08 11.92
C LEU A 132 -14.35 -11.11 13.43
N ALA A 133 -14.22 -9.94 14.05
CA ALA A 133 -13.99 -9.81 15.48
C ALA A 133 -15.20 -10.33 16.28
N ASP A 134 -16.42 -10.05 15.82
CA ASP A 134 -17.65 -10.54 16.44
C ASP A 134 -17.81 -12.07 16.34
N SER A 135 -17.30 -12.70 15.27
CA SER A 135 -17.44 -14.15 15.06
C SER A 135 -16.38 -14.98 15.78
N HIS A 136 -15.11 -14.54 15.81
CA HIS A 136 -14.00 -15.32 16.34
C HIS A 136 -13.35 -14.72 17.60
N GLY A 137 -13.58 -13.43 17.88
CA GLY A 137 -12.85 -12.66 18.89
C GLY A 137 -11.45 -12.27 18.40
N GLU A 138 -11.03 -11.03 18.65
CA GLU A 138 -9.77 -10.44 18.13
C GLU A 138 -8.49 -11.19 18.54
N ASP A 139 -8.55 -11.95 19.65
CA ASP A 139 -7.42 -12.71 20.18
C ASP A 139 -7.28 -14.13 19.63
N SER A 140 -8.26 -14.59 18.84
CA SER A 140 -8.27 -15.96 18.29
C SER A 140 -7.25 -16.17 17.17
N GLU A 141 -6.81 -17.42 16.99
CA GLU A 141 -5.97 -17.80 15.86
C GLU A 141 -6.75 -17.67 14.54
N GLU A 142 -8.04 -18.02 14.55
CA GLU A 142 -8.94 -17.90 13.40
C GLU A 142 -9.05 -16.44 12.93
N PHE A 143 -9.20 -15.47 13.83
CA PHE A 143 -9.19 -14.06 13.47
C PHE A 143 -7.86 -13.64 12.82
N ARG A 144 -6.73 -14.11 13.36
CA ARG A 144 -5.39 -13.77 12.84
C ARG A 144 -5.11 -14.37 11.47
N GLU A 145 -5.66 -15.54 11.17
CA GLU A 145 -5.55 -16.15 9.85
C GLU A 145 -6.47 -15.44 8.84
N GLU A 146 -7.71 -15.17 9.20
CA GLU A 146 -8.70 -14.59 8.30
C GLU A 146 -8.47 -13.09 8.03
N ILE A 147 -7.93 -12.33 9.00
CA ILE A 147 -7.66 -10.90 8.84
C ILE A 147 -6.67 -10.61 7.72
N VAL A 148 -5.74 -11.53 7.42
CA VAL A 148 -4.80 -11.40 6.30
C VAL A 148 -5.52 -11.48 4.95
N SER A 149 -6.52 -12.36 4.84
CA SER A 149 -7.36 -12.49 3.65
C SER A 149 -8.25 -11.25 3.44
N VAL A 150 -8.82 -10.72 4.52
CA VAL A 150 -9.61 -9.47 4.49
C VAL A 150 -8.70 -8.30 4.08
N ALA A 151 -7.53 -8.18 4.70
CA ALA A 151 -6.54 -7.16 4.37
C ALA A 151 -6.10 -7.18 2.90
N ARG A 152 -5.89 -8.37 2.33
CA ARG A 152 -5.63 -8.55 0.89
C ARG A 152 -6.77 -8.00 0.04
N THR A 153 -8.00 -8.38 0.36
CA THR A 153 -9.19 -7.97 -0.41
C THR A 153 -9.25 -6.46 -0.56
N TYR A 154 -8.96 -5.74 0.52
CA TYR A 154 -9.04 -4.28 0.55
C TYR A 154 -7.70 -3.56 0.30
N GLY A 155 -6.61 -4.28 0.02
CA GLY A 155 -5.28 -3.66 -0.17
C GLY A 155 -4.83 -2.86 1.05
N ILE A 156 -5.05 -3.37 2.27
CA ILE A 156 -4.70 -2.69 3.52
C ILE A 156 -3.61 -3.50 4.22
N ILE A 157 -2.55 -2.82 4.67
CA ILE A 157 -1.52 -3.44 5.51
C ILE A 157 -2.08 -3.53 6.94
N PRO A 158 -2.30 -4.73 7.49
CA PRO A 158 -2.87 -4.90 8.82
C PRO A 158 -1.96 -4.25 9.88
N SER A 159 -2.55 -3.60 10.88
CA SER A 159 -1.80 -2.94 11.96
C SER A 159 -0.98 -3.90 12.83
N TYR A 160 -1.32 -5.19 12.86
CA TYR A 160 -0.57 -6.22 13.59
C TYR A 160 0.86 -6.42 13.05
N PHE A 161 1.10 -6.08 11.78
CA PHE A 161 2.40 -6.24 11.11
C PHE A 161 3.15 -4.91 10.95
N ARG A 162 2.71 -3.84 11.63
CA ARG A 162 3.24 -2.48 11.50
C ARG A 162 4.05 -2.01 12.69
#